data_AF-A0A2M6WQR7-F1
#
_entry.id   AF-A0A2M6WQR7-F1
#
_cell.length_a   1.000
_cell.length_b   1.000
_cell.length_c   1.000
_cell.angle_alpha   90.00
_cell.angle_beta   90.00
_cell.angle_gamma   90.00
#
_symmetry.space_group_name_H-M   'P 1'
#
loop_
_entity.id
_entity.type
_entity.pdbx_description
1 polymer ?
#
loop_
_entity_poly.entity_id
_entity_poly.type
_entity_poly.pdbx_seq_one_letter_code
_entity_poly.pdbx_strand_id
1 'polypeptide(L)'
;MKLYYFYAILTAPGVIVHELAHALFCLLSGVKIYKINLFRFQKVAGYVVHEEPKGFMSSWLISFGPLIVNSYLAMFLLSQIRPVYDWRDLLFLYLGITIALQAIPSTGDAESLWQMANRNFWKNPLVILLYPLVLLLYLLNLLKRFYFDWVYAIFLLYIAQVYFINYIKLL
;
A
#
# COMPACT_ATOMS: atom_id res chain seq x y z
N MET A 1 -6.03 9.85 -24.35
CA MET A 1 -4.59 10.11 -24.15
C MET A 1 -4.34 11.20 -23.09
N LYS A 2 -4.85 12.44 -23.24
CA LYS A 2 -4.68 13.51 -22.23
C LYS A 2 -5.22 13.17 -20.83
N LEU A 3 -6.40 12.54 -20.75
CA LEU A 3 -7.03 12.14 -19.49
C LEU A 3 -6.19 11.13 -18.68
N TYR A 4 -5.47 10.23 -19.37
CA TYR A 4 -4.59 9.26 -18.73
C TYR A 4 -3.42 9.93 -18.01
N TYR A 5 -2.74 10.88 -18.69
CA TYR A 5 -1.62 11.61 -18.06
C TYR A 5 -2.06 12.43 -16.85
N PHE A 6 -3.24 13.06 -16.95
CA PHE A 6 -3.81 13.79 -15.83
C PHE A 6 -4.09 12.87 -14.64
N TYR A 7 -4.77 11.74 -14.86
CA TYR A 7 -5.00 10.73 -13.84
C TYR A 7 -3.69 10.20 -13.24
N ALA A 8 -2.69 9.92 -14.06
CA ALA A 8 -1.40 9.40 -13.61
C ALA A 8 -0.64 10.40 -12.73
N ILE A 9 -0.66 11.70 -13.06
CA ILE A 9 -0.08 12.75 -12.22
C ILE A 9 -0.84 12.86 -10.89
N LEU A 10 -2.17 12.83 -10.94
CA LEU A 10 -3.00 12.90 -9.74
C LEU A 10 -2.71 11.76 -8.77
N THR A 11 -2.51 10.54 -9.25
CA THR A 11 -2.24 9.36 -8.40
C THR A 11 -0.76 9.13 -8.10
N ALA A 12 0.15 9.88 -8.72
CA ALA A 12 1.59 9.72 -8.57
C ALA A 12 2.07 9.70 -7.11
N PRO A 13 1.60 10.57 -6.19
CA PRO A 13 2.05 10.52 -4.80
C PRO A 13 1.80 9.17 -4.14
N GLY A 14 0.61 8.58 -4.36
CA GLY A 14 0.28 7.26 -3.81
C GLY A 14 1.13 6.14 -4.41
N VAL A 15 1.40 6.20 -5.71
CA VAL A 15 2.30 5.22 -6.39
C VAL A 15 3.72 5.33 -5.84
N ILE A 16 4.23 6.54 -5.67
CA ILE A 16 5.57 6.76 -5.12
C ILE A 16 5.70 6.17 -3.72
N VAL A 17 4.74 6.45 -2.82
CA VAL A 17 4.75 5.91 -1.45
C VAL A 17 4.65 4.38 -1.48
N HIS A 18 3.84 3.81 -2.38
CA HIS A 18 3.70 2.37 -2.53
C HIS A 18 5.03 1.70 -2.89
N GLU A 19 5.74 2.21 -3.90
CA GLU A 19 7.04 1.66 -4.29
C GLU A 19 8.13 1.91 -3.24
N LEU A 20 8.07 3.05 -2.53
CA LEU A 20 8.96 3.30 -1.41
C LEU A 20 8.72 2.33 -0.25
N ALA A 21 7.48 1.92 0.00
CA ALA A 21 7.16 0.91 1.00
C ALA A 21 7.77 -0.45 0.63
N HIS A 22 7.66 -0.87 -0.63
CA HIS A 22 8.36 -2.06 -1.13
C HIS A 22 9.87 -1.97 -0.90
N ALA A 23 10.49 -0.85 -1.27
CA ALA A 23 11.91 -0.62 -1.08
C ALA A 23 12.32 -0.62 0.40
N LEU A 24 11.51 -0.02 1.27
CA LEU A 24 11.73 0.00 2.72
C LEU A 24 11.75 -1.44 3.27
N PHE A 25 10.76 -2.27 2.95
CA PHE A 25 10.71 -3.64 3.45
C PHE A 25 11.74 -4.56 2.79
N CYS A 26 12.20 -4.26 1.58
CA CYS A 26 13.38 -4.91 1.01
C CYS A 26 14.61 -4.62 1.87
N LEU A 27 14.87 -3.34 2.19
CA LEU A 27 16.01 -2.92 3.02
C LEU A 27 15.95 -3.54 4.42
N LEU A 28 14.79 -3.45 5.08
CA LEU A 28 14.59 -4.03 6.43
C LEU A 28 14.75 -5.56 6.44
N SER A 29 14.43 -6.22 5.33
CA SER A 29 14.57 -7.68 5.18
C SER A 29 15.95 -8.11 4.66
N GLY A 30 16.87 -7.17 4.42
CA GLY A 30 18.18 -7.47 3.81
C GLY A 30 18.10 -7.99 2.37
N VAL A 31 16.99 -7.75 1.66
CA VAL A 31 16.79 -8.16 0.27
C VAL A 31 17.41 -7.12 -0.65
N LYS A 32 18.32 -7.54 -1.53
CA LYS A 32 19.03 -6.65 -2.43
C LYS A 32 18.08 -6.05 -3.47
N ILE A 33 18.07 -4.72 -3.60
CA ILE A 33 17.33 -4.01 -4.63
C ILE A 33 18.22 -3.80 -5.85
N TYR A 34 17.75 -4.21 -7.03
CA TYR A 34 18.45 -4.02 -8.31
C TYR A 34 18.04 -2.73 -9.01
N LYS A 35 16.76 -2.36 -8.93
CA LYS A 35 16.23 -1.18 -9.62
C LYS A 35 14.98 -0.66 -8.93
N ILE A 36 14.86 0.65 -8.81
CA ILE A 36 13.66 1.33 -8.33
C ILE A 36 13.18 2.28 -9.42
N ASN A 37 11.88 2.24 -9.72
CA ASN A 37 11.21 3.26 -10.52
C ASN A 37 9.94 3.68 -9.78
N LEU A 38 9.96 4.85 -9.16
CA LEU A 38 8.89 5.31 -8.29
C LEU A 38 7.64 5.74 -9.06
N PHE A 39 7.81 6.22 -10.29
CA PHE A 39 6.70 6.63 -11.13
C PHE A 39 7.08 6.68 -12.62
N ARG A 40 6.18 6.21 -13.49
CA ARG A 40 6.27 6.32 -14.95
C ARG A 40 4.89 6.34 -15.60
N PHE A 41 4.78 7.00 -16.75
CA PHE A 41 3.57 7.02 -17.58
C PHE A 41 3.41 5.73 -18.41
N GLN A 42 3.31 4.60 -17.74
CA GLN A 42 3.06 3.29 -18.36
C GLN A 42 1.93 2.55 -17.62
N LYS A 43 1.48 1.41 -18.17
CA LYS A 43 0.44 0.56 -17.55
C LYS A 43 0.83 0.14 -16.12
N VAL A 44 2.11 -0.10 -15.90
CA VAL A 44 2.69 -0.31 -14.57
C VAL A 44 3.29 1.03 -14.13
N ALA A 45 2.61 1.72 -13.22
CA ALA A 45 2.92 3.10 -12.86
C ALA A 45 4.20 3.23 -12.01
N GLY A 46 4.64 2.18 -11.32
CA GLY A 46 5.86 2.12 -10.53
C GLY A 46 6.30 0.67 -10.36
N TYR A 47 7.55 0.42 -9.97
CA TYR A 47 8.04 -0.92 -9.60
C TYR A 47 9.36 -0.88 -8.83
N VAL A 48 9.56 -1.90 -7.99
CA VAL A 48 10.85 -2.26 -7.39
C VAL A 48 11.28 -3.64 -7.89
N VAL A 49 12.47 -3.72 -8.49
CA VAL A 49 13.11 -4.99 -8.84
C VAL A 49 14.10 -5.34 -7.76
N HIS A 50 13.93 -6.51 -7.14
CA HIS A 50 14.75 -6.98 -6.04
C HIS A 50 15.08 -8.47 -6.16
N GLU A 51 16.03 -8.94 -5.36
CA GLU A 51 16.36 -10.36 -5.21
C GLU A 51 15.14 -11.15 -4.70
N GLU A 52 15.05 -12.44 -5.06
CA GLU A 52 14.03 -13.32 -4.49
C GLU A 52 14.22 -13.44 -2.97
N PRO A 53 13.21 -13.10 -2.15
CA PRO A 53 13.34 -13.19 -0.71
C PRO A 53 13.54 -14.65 -0.26
N LYS A 54 14.59 -14.90 0.53
CA LYS A 54 14.96 -16.27 0.97
C LYS A 54 14.00 -16.86 2.01
N GLY A 55 13.20 -16.02 2.67
CA GLY A 55 12.30 -16.42 3.74
C GLY A 55 10.88 -15.91 3.54
N PHE A 56 9.92 -16.65 4.08
CA PHE A 56 8.50 -16.28 4.03
C PHE A 56 8.23 -14.91 4.65
N MET A 57 8.83 -14.61 5.81
CA MET A 57 8.65 -13.32 6.49
C MET A 57 9.10 -12.15 5.63
N SER A 58 10.24 -12.25 4.96
CA SER A 58 10.75 -11.19 4.09
C SER A 58 9.78 -10.90 2.94
N SER A 59 9.26 -11.92 2.26
CA SER A 59 8.28 -11.70 1.19
C SER A 59 6.93 -11.25 1.70
N TRP A 60 6.48 -11.77 2.84
CA TRP A 60 5.26 -11.29 3.48
C TRP A 60 5.39 -9.80 3.79
N LEU A 61 6.48 -9.37 4.44
CA LEU A 61 6.77 -7.98 4.76
C LEU A 61 6.86 -7.10 3.51
N ILE A 62 7.54 -7.54 2.46
CA ILE A 62 7.63 -6.79 1.21
C ILE A 62 6.24 -6.64 0.57
N SER A 63 5.49 -7.73 0.44
CA SER A 63 4.18 -7.72 -0.26
C SER A 63 3.07 -7.00 0.54
N PHE A 64 3.08 -7.11 1.87
CA PHE A 64 2.15 -6.38 2.75
C PHE A 64 2.60 -4.95 3.04
N GLY A 65 3.87 -4.65 2.84
CA GLY A 65 4.49 -3.40 3.22
C GLY A 65 3.75 -2.16 2.73
N PRO A 66 3.38 -2.08 1.44
CA PRO A 66 2.59 -0.96 0.93
C PRO A 66 1.22 -0.82 1.59
N LEU A 67 0.53 -1.92 1.87
CA LEU A 67 -0.77 -1.86 2.56
C LEU A 67 -0.62 -1.24 3.95
N ILE A 68 0.43 -1.60 4.68
CA ILE A 68 0.70 -1.07 6.02
C ILE A 68 1.10 0.41 5.93
N VAL A 69 2.16 0.72 5.19
CA VAL A 69 2.76 2.06 5.14
C VAL A 69 1.80 3.08 4.57
N ASN A 70 1.16 2.78 3.44
CA ASN A 70 0.20 3.71 2.83
C ASN A 70 -0.99 3.94 3.75
N SER A 71 -1.52 2.91 4.40
CA SER A 71 -2.70 3.07 5.26
C SER A 71 -2.39 3.94 6.48
N TYR A 72 -1.26 3.70 7.15
CA TYR A 72 -0.86 4.53 8.28
C TYR A 72 -0.56 5.98 7.86
N LEU A 73 0.18 6.19 6.78
CA LEU A 73 0.50 7.53 6.29
C LEU A 73 -0.76 8.27 5.82
N ALA A 74 -1.66 7.59 5.11
CA ALA A 74 -2.94 8.15 4.71
C ALA A 74 -3.78 8.56 5.92
N MET A 75 -3.95 7.68 6.90
CA MET A 75 -4.71 8.01 8.12
C MET A 75 -4.09 9.19 8.86
N PHE A 76 -2.75 9.23 8.98
CA PHE A 76 -2.04 10.35 9.59
C PHE A 76 -2.35 11.66 8.85
N LEU A 77 -2.18 11.71 7.53
CA LEU A 77 -2.47 12.92 6.75
C LEU A 77 -3.94 13.32 6.82
N LEU A 78 -4.86 12.37 6.65
CA LEU A 78 -6.30 12.62 6.69
C LEU A 78 -6.78 13.10 8.06
N SER A 79 -6.11 12.73 9.15
CA SER A 79 -6.43 13.22 10.49
C SER A 79 -6.07 14.69 10.72
N GLN A 80 -5.19 15.26 9.91
CA GLN A 80 -4.77 16.66 10.03
C GLN A 80 -5.80 17.63 9.41
N ILE A 81 -6.80 17.11 8.69
CA ILE A 81 -7.84 17.92 8.02
C ILE A 81 -8.75 18.54 9.07
N ARG A 82 -8.87 19.87 9.03
CA ARG A 82 -9.74 20.64 9.93
C ARG A 82 -11.02 21.11 9.22
N PRO A 83 -12.11 21.38 9.95
CA PRO A 83 -13.39 21.81 9.38
C PRO A 83 -13.40 23.26 8.84
N VAL A 84 -12.24 23.94 8.83
CA VAL A 84 -12.06 25.29 8.26
C VAL A 84 -11.70 25.21 6.76
N TYR A 85 -11.21 24.07 6.29
CA TYR A 85 -10.88 23.76 4.90
C TYR A 85 -10.00 24.81 4.20
N ASP A 86 -8.80 25.07 4.73
CA ASP A 86 -7.79 25.89 4.04
C ASP A 86 -6.99 25.09 3.01
N TRP A 87 -6.04 25.74 2.32
CA TRP A 87 -5.24 25.09 1.27
C TRP A 87 -4.39 23.91 1.80
N ARG A 88 -4.02 23.90 3.09
CA ARG A 88 -3.29 22.79 3.72
C ARG A 88 -4.21 21.60 3.92
N ASP A 89 -5.44 21.85 4.34
CA ASP A 89 -6.47 20.82 4.49
C ASP A 89 -6.76 20.14 3.13
N LEU A 90 -6.80 20.92 2.04
CA LEU A 90 -6.91 20.39 0.67
C LEU A 90 -5.69 19.56 0.26
N LEU A 91 -4.48 20.00 0.62
CA LEU A 91 -3.25 19.25 0.35
C LEU A 91 -3.23 17.92 1.12
N PHE A 92 -3.59 17.91 2.39
CA PHE A 92 -3.67 16.69 3.20
C PHE A 92 -4.76 15.74 2.71
N LEU A 93 -5.92 16.27 2.30
CA LEU A 93 -6.97 15.48 1.68
C LEU A 93 -6.48 14.83 0.38
N TYR A 94 -5.86 15.61 -0.50
CA TYR A 94 -5.32 15.13 -1.78
C TYR A 94 -4.26 14.04 -1.57
N LEU A 95 -3.24 14.30 -0.73
CA LEU A 95 -2.18 13.33 -0.46
C LEU A 95 -2.73 12.09 0.26
N GLY A 96 -3.58 12.29 1.27
CA GLY A 96 -4.18 11.20 2.04
C GLY A 96 -5.03 10.26 1.19
N ILE A 97 -5.91 10.80 0.34
CA ILE A 97 -6.74 9.99 -0.57
C ILE A 97 -5.88 9.26 -1.59
N THR A 98 -4.93 9.94 -2.25
CA THR A 98 -4.10 9.30 -3.29
C THR A 98 -3.24 8.18 -2.73
N ILE A 99 -2.68 8.35 -1.53
CA ILE A 99 -1.92 7.32 -0.82
C ILE A 99 -2.85 6.16 -0.41
N ALA A 100 -4.05 6.45 0.10
CA ALA A 100 -5.02 5.43 0.49
C ALA A 100 -5.50 4.57 -0.69
N LEU A 101 -5.83 5.19 -1.82
CA LEU A 101 -6.24 4.48 -3.03
C LEU A 101 -5.16 3.52 -3.55
N GLN A 102 -3.89 3.85 -3.30
CA GLN A 102 -2.75 3.03 -3.71
C GLN A 102 -2.26 2.09 -2.60
N ALA A 103 -2.98 1.94 -1.47
CA ALA A 103 -2.55 1.05 -0.39
C ALA A 103 -2.71 -0.45 -0.74
N ILE A 104 -3.80 -0.82 -1.42
CA ILE A 104 -4.08 -2.23 -1.73
C ILE A 104 -3.06 -2.75 -2.77
N PRO A 105 -2.39 -3.89 -2.51
CA PRO A 105 -1.36 -4.43 -3.39
C PRO A 105 -1.82 -4.72 -4.80
N SER A 106 -0.83 -4.72 -5.70
CA SER A 106 -1.00 -5.09 -7.09
C SER A 106 -1.16 -6.60 -7.24
N THR A 107 -1.54 -7.03 -8.45
CA THR A 107 -1.67 -8.46 -8.76
C THR A 107 -0.31 -9.17 -8.70
N GLY A 108 0.80 -8.49 -9.05
CA GLY A 108 2.14 -9.06 -8.92
C GLY A 108 2.53 -9.33 -7.46
N ASP A 109 2.20 -8.39 -6.55
CA ASP A 109 2.46 -8.54 -5.12
C ASP A 109 1.67 -9.73 -4.54
N ALA A 110 0.37 -9.81 -4.86
CA ALA A 110 -0.49 -10.89 -4.38
C ALA A 110 -0.07 -12.26 -4.95
N GLU A 111 0.26 -12.34 -6.24
CA GLU A 111 0.68 -13.59 -6.89
C GLU A 111 2.03 -14.09 -6.36
N SER A 112 3.01 -13.21 -6.18
CA SER A 112 4.32 -13.59 -5.67
C SER A 112 4.23 -14.18 -4.26
N LEU A 113 3.47 -13.53 -3.36
CA LEU A 113 3.25 -14.03 -2.01
C LEU A 113 2.46 -15.34 -2.00
N TRP A 114 1.42 -15.45 -2.83
CA TRP A 114 0.61 -16.66 -2.97
C TRP A 114 1.45 -17.87 -3.43
N GLN A 115 2.26 -17.67 -4.47
CA GLN A 115 3.14 -18.73 -4.97
C GLN A 115 4.15 -19.16 -3.90
N MET A 116 4.74 -18.22 -3.17
CA MET A 116 5.70 -18.58 -2.14
C MET A 116 5.05 -19.24 -0.92
N ALA A 117 3.86 -18.80 -0.51
CA ALA A 117 3.09 -19.46 0.54
C ALA A 117 2.79 -20.92 0.17
N ASN A 118 2.28 -21.17 -1.03
CA ASN A 118 1.95 -22.53 -1.48
C ASN A 118 3.17 -23.45 -1.55
N ARG A 119 4.31 -22.95 -2.06
CA ARG A 119 5.56 -23.73 -2.12
C ARG A 119 6.09 -24.13 -0.74
N ASN A 120 5.79 -23.34 0.29
CA ASN A 120 6.32 -23.51 1.65
C ASN A 120 5.27 -23.96 2.68
N PHE A 121 4.02 -24.22 2.26
CA PHE A 121 2.90 -24.50 3.17
C PHE A 121 3.21 -25.62 4.17
N TRP A 122 3.73 -26.75 3.68
CA TRP A 122 4.10 -27.90 4.52
C TRP A 122 5.53 -27.83 5.09
N LYS A 123 6.32 -26.83 4.68
CA LYS A 123 7.75 -26.71 5.03
C LYS A 123 8.00 -25.69 6.14
N ASN A 124 7.08 -24.76 6.36
CA ASN A 124 7.26 -23.67 7.29
C ASN A 124 5.96 -23.40 8.09
N PRO A 125 5.93 -23.66 9.41
CA PRO A 125 4.72 -23.48 10.22
C PRO A 125 4.24 -22.03 10.26
N LEU A 126 5.12 -21.05 10.06
CA LEU A 126 4.73 -19.64 9.98
C LEU A 126 3.84 -19.36 8.77
N VAL A 127 4.02 -20.11 7.68
CA VAL A 127 3.16 -19.99 6.50
C VAL A 127 1.74 -20.40 6.83
N ILE A 128 1.56 -21.50 7.57
CA ILE A 128 0.23 -21.98 7.98
C ILE A 128 -0.48 -20.93 8.84
N LEU A 129 0.25 -20.37 9.80
CA LEU A 129 -0.25 -19.33 10.69
C LEU A 129 -0.68 -18.07 9.92
N LEU A 130 0.12 -17.63 8.95
CA LEU A 130 -0.09 -16.38 8.21
C LEU A 130 -0.83 -16.58 6.87
N TYR A 131 -1.18 -17.82 6.52
CA TYR A 131 -1.92 -18.15 5.30
C TYR A 131 -3.25 -17.39 5.18
N PRO A 132 -4.04 -17.19 6.27
CA PRO A 132 -5.24 -16.36 6.22
C PRO A 132 -4.96 -14.92 5.78
N LEU A 133 -3.79 -14.37 6.12
CA LEU A 133 -3.39 -13.02 5.68
C LEU A 133 -3.01 -13.02 4.19
N VAL A 134 -2.37 -14.08 3.70
CA VAL A 134 -2.09 -14.23 2.26
C VAL A 134 -3.40 -14.28 1.46
N LEU A 135 -4.40 -15.04 1.95
CA LEU A 135 -5.74 -15.08 1.37
C LEU A 135 -6.43 -13.71 1.41
N LEU A 136 -6.31 -12.98 2.51
CA LEU A 136 -6.85 -11.64 2.65
C LEU A 136 -6.25 -10.70 1.59
N LEU A 137 -4.93 -10.72 1.36
CA LEU A 137 -4.33 -9.89 0.30
C LEU A 137 -4.84 -10.26 -1.07
N TYR A 138 -4.94 -11.55 -1.36
CA TYR A 138 -5.45 -12.00 -2.65
C TYR A 138 -6.91 -11.56 -2.86
N LEU A 139 -7.73 -11.65 -1.82
CA LEU A 139 -9.11 -11.16 -1.83
C LEU A 139 -9.16 -9.64 -2.02
N LEU A 140 -8.34 -8.86 -1.31
CA LEU A 140 -8.28 -7.41 -1.50
C LEU A 140 -7.84 -7.05 -2.92
N ASN A 141 -6.88 -7.76 -3.50
CA ASN A 141 -6.48 -7.56 -4.89
C ASN A 141 -7.61 -7.88 -5.88
N LEU A 142 -8.40 -8.92 -5.62
CA LEU A 142 -9.57 -9.26 -6.42
C LEU A 142 -10.64 -8.16 -6.32
N LEU A 143 -10.95 -7.72 -5.11
CA LEU A 143 -11.92 -6.67 -4.85
C LEU A 143 -11.50 -5.33 -5.45
N LYS A 144 -10.20 -5.03 -5.50
CA LYS A 144 -9.65 -3.83 -6.17
C LYS A 144 -10.10 -3.72 -7.64
N ARG A 145 -10.33 -4.85 -8.33
CA ARG A 145 -10.86 -4.85 -9.71
C ARG A 145 -12.27 -4.26 -9.82
N PHE A 146 -13.01 -4.24 -8.71
CA PHE A 146 -14.34 -3.65 -8.57
C PHE A 146 -14.31 -2.31 -7.82
N TYR A 147 -13.19 -1.56 -7.89
CA TYR A 147 -13.02 -0.23 -7.28
C TYR A 147 -13.12 -0.22 -5.74
N PHE A 148 -12.79 -1.34 -5.10
CA PHE A 148 -12.79 -1.44 -3.64
C PHE A 148 -11.72 -0.57 -2.95
N ASP A 149 -10.72 -0.11 -3.70
CA ASP A 149 -9.76 0.90 -3.25
C ASP A 149 -10.43 2.19 -2.79
N TRP A 150 -11.51 2.63 -3.43
CA TRP A 150 -12.30 3.77 -2.98
C TRP A 150 -13.02 3.52 -1.66
N VAL A 151 -13.64 2.34 -1.52
CA VAL A 151 -14.29 1.93 -0.28
C VAL A 151 -13.28 1.90 0.86
N TYR A 152 -12.08 1.36 0.59
CA TYR A 152 -10.99 1.33 1.54
C TYR A 152 -10.50 2.73 1.91
N ALA A 153 -10.36 3.65 0.95
CA ALA A 153 -9.95 5.03 1.22
C ALA A 153 -10.98 5.79 2.07
N ILE A 154 -12.28 5.61 1.81
CA ILE A 154 -13.35 6.18 2.64
C ILE A 154 -13.32 5.60 4.05
N PHE A 155 -13.08 4.30 4.18
CA PHE A 155 -12.93 3.64 5.47
C PHE A 155 -11.74 4.20 6.27
N LEU A 156 -10.59 4.40 5.63
CA LEU A 156 -9.43 5.03 6.29
C LEU A 156 -9.70 6.49 6.67
N LEU A 157 -10.40 7.26 5.83
CA LEU A 157 -10.84 8.62 6.15
C LEU A 157 -11.74 8.63 7.40
N TYR A 158 -12.72 7.72 7.46
CA TYR A 158 -13.60 7.57 8.61
C TYR A 158 -12.79 7.26 9.89
N ILE A 159 -11.87 6.30 9.83
CA ILE A 159 -11.01 5.96 10.98
C ILE A 159 -10.16 7.17 11.41
N ALA A 160 -9.54 7.85 10.46
CA ALA A 160 -8.67 9.00 10.73
C ALA A 160 -9.43 10.12 11.44
N GLN A 161 -10.65 10.43 10.98
CA GLN A 161 -11.46 11.51 11.55
C GLN A 161 -12.09 11.14 12.89
N VAL A 162 -12.52 9.89 13.08
CA VAL A 162 -13.20 9.46 14.32
C VAL A 162 -12.23 9.08 15.42
N TYR A 163 -11.17 8.35 15.13
CA TYR A 163 -10.30 7.77 16.18
C TYR A 163 -8.97 8.51 16.31
N PHE A 164 -8.36 8.89 15.19
CA PHE A 164 -7.02 9.47 15.23
C PHE A 164 -7.01 10.91 15.78
N ILE A 165 -8.03 11.72 15.42
CA ILE A 165 -8.20 13.08 15.98
C ILE A 165 -8.46 13.04 17.49
N ASN A 166 -9.30 12.10 17.94
CA ASN A 166 -9.64 11.99 19.36
C ASN A 166 -8.41 11.57 20.19
N TYR A 167 -7.52 10.73 19.65
CA TYR A 167 -6.31 10.30 20.36
C TYR A 167 -5.24 11.40 20.43
N ILE A 168 -5.05 12.19 19.37
CA ILE A 168 -4.07 13.30 19.37
C ILE A 168 -4.46 14.43 20.34
N LYS A 169 -5.76 14.68 20.54
CA LYS A 169 -6.21 15.68 21.53
C LYS A 169 -6.00 15.26 22.99
N LEU A 170 -5.68 13.99 23.23
CA LEU A 170 -5.49 13.38 24.54
C LEU A 170 -4.01 13.23 24.95
N LEU A 171 -3.07 13.46 24.02
CA LEU A 171 -1.62 13.50 24.23
C LEU A 171 -1.13 14.95 24.32
#